data_AF-A0A925RQ58-F1
#
_entry.id   AF-A0A925RQ58-F1
#
_cell.length_a   1.000
_cell.length_b   1.000
_cell.length_c   1.000
_cell.angle_alpha   90.00
_cell.angle_beta   90.00
_cell.angle_gamma   90.00
#
_symmetry.space_group_name_H-M   'P 1'
#
loop_
_entity.id
_entity.type
_entity.pdbx_description
1 polymer ?
#
loop_
_entity_poly.entity_id
_entity_poly.type
_entity_poly.pdbx_seq_one_letter_code
_entity_poly.pdbx_strand_id
1 'polypeptide(L)'
;MRIYFVGSHATGKTTLCRHVSRRYGLPMISEVARAVLAEMETGLDALRTDMDLVAEYQERVFARQVAVEHLHDGRFVSDRAFDNLAYVAEHTTNAFAMMNDQRFRDYMKWVSEGIVFFLRPHQSLLKDDGVRAGVSWDSVLRIDGMVKLMLEQHGVAYLPLESVSMQERVRAVEFVLGRCGITLPVAKPRRAQTLPPSIGSPGEVPPGLRASIESWPYALVDSGDHEA
;
A
#
# COMPACT_ATOMS: atom_id res chain seq x y z
N MET A 1 15.74 7.22 -6.18
CA MET A 1 15.26 5.91 -5.68
C MET A 1 13.74 5.82 -5.65
N ARG A 2 13.17 5.05 -6.58
CA ARG A 2 11.73 4.88 -6.78
C ARG A 2 11.32 3.49 -6.31
N ILE A 3 10.38 3.40 -5.39
CA ILE A 3 9.86 2.13 -4.88
C ILE A 3 8.37 2.07 -5.21
N TYR A 4 7.94 0.99 -5.86
CA TYR A 4 6.57 0.83 -6.33
C TYR A 4 5.91 -0.37 -5.68
N PHE A 5 4.70 -0.17 -5.19
CA PHE A 5 3.80 -1.24 -4.79
C PHE A 5 2.67 -1.33 -5.81
N VAL A 6 2.66 -2.40 -6.60
CA VAL A 6 1.68 -2.63 -7.67
C VAL A 6 0.82 -3.85 -7.37
N GLY A 7 -0.39 -3.88 -7.94
CA GLY A 7 -1.28 -5.04 -7.87
C GLY A 7 -2.75 -4.64 -7.74
N SER A 8 -3.63 -5.63 -7.78
CA SER A 8 -5.08 -5.44 -7.69
C SER A 8 -5.51 -4.76 -6.38
N HIS A 9 -6.75 -4.29 -6.31
CA HIS A 9 -7.29 -3.68 -5.11
C HIS A 9 -7.41 -4.70 -3.95
N ALA A 10 -7.56 -4.19 -2.72
CA ALA A 10 -7.68 -5.00 -1.50
C ALA A 10 -6.48 -5.91 -1.15
N THR A 11 -5.31 -5.70 -1.75
CA THR A 11 -4.10 -6.53 -1.49
C THR A 11 -3.19 -6.00 -0.38
N GLY A 12 -3.52 -4.90 0.29
CA GLY A 12 -2.70 -4.35 1.39
C GLY A 12 -1.51 -3.46 0.98
N LYS A 13 -1.46 -3.02 -0.29
CA LYS A 13 -0.41 -2.11 -0.83
C LYS A 13 -0.22 -0.85 0.00
N THR A 14 -1.31 -0.12 0.26
CA THR A 14 -1.27 1.12 1.05
C THR A 14 -0.64 0.93 2.43
N THR A 15 -0.93 -0.20 3.09
CA THR A 15 -0.38 -0.51 4.41
C THR A 15 1.13 -0.73 4.36
N LEU A 16 1.60 -1.50 3.36
CA LEU A 16 3.03 -1.78 3.18
C LEU A 16 3.80 -0.54 2.70
N CYS A 17 3.23 0.21 1.75
CA CYS A 17 3.78 1.48 1.27
C CYS A 17 3.98 2.47 2.42
N ARG A 18 2.96 2.64 3.28
CA ARG A 18 3.03 3.50 4.47
C ARG A 18 4.10 3.03 5.46
N HIS A 19 4.24 1.72 5.63
CA HIS A 19 5.30 1.16 6.48
C HIS A 19 6.68 1.56 5.95
N VAL A 20 6.96 1.33 4.67
CA VAL A 20 8.26 1.67 4.05
C VAL A 20 8.54 3.17 4.11
N SER A 21 7.56 4.00 3.74
CA SER A 21 7.71 5.46 3.80
C SER A 21 8.14 5.93 5.20
N ARG A 22 7.46 5.46 6.24
CA ARG A 22 7.79 5.81 7.64
C ARG A 22 9.14 5.26 8.08
N ARG A 23 9.43 3.99 7.73
CA ARG A 23 10.63 3.27 8.13
C ARG A 23 11.90 3.87 7.53
N TYR A 24 11.83 4.29 6.27
CA TYR A 24 12.97 4.78 5.49
C TYR A 24 12.98 6.29 5.30
N GLY A 25 11.99 7.02 5.83
CA GLY A 25 11.90 8.48 5.72
C GLY A 25 11.70 8.96 4.27
N LEU A 26 10.99 8.17 3.46
CA LEU A 26 10.74 8.47 2.05
C LEU A 26 9.37 9.13 1.88
N PRO A 27 9.24 10.14 0.98
CA PRO A 27 7.95 10.66 0.56
C PRO A 27 7.04 9.53 0.06
N MET A 28 5.79 9.53 0.52
CA MET A 28 4.77 8.58 0.05
C MET A 28 3.87 9.27 -0.97
N ILE A 29 3.79 8.70 -2.17
CA ILE A 29 2.76 9.02 -3.14
C ILE A 29 1.58 8.09 -2.83
N SER A 30 0.52 8.66 -2.29
CA SER A 30 -0.73 7.94 -2.05
C SER A 30 -1.50 7.74 -3.36
N GLU A 31 -2.40 6.77 -3.36
CA GLU A 31 -3.30 6.50 -4.48
C GLU A 31 -4.03 7.78 -4.96
N VAL A 32 -3.82 8.11 -6.24
CA VAL A 32 -4.22 9.37 -6.87
C VAL A 32 -5.69 9.39 -7.34
N ALA A 33 -6.27 8.21 -7.59
CA ALA A 33 -7.57 8.08 -8.21
C ALA A 33 -8.69 8.70 -7.37
N ARG A 34 -8.64 8.57 -6.04
CA ARG A 34 -9.57 9.26 -5.11
C ARG A 34 -9.51 10.79 -5.23
N ALA A 35 -8.31 11.35 -5.38
CA ALA A 35 -8.17 12.80 -5.52
C ALA A 35 -8.76 13.28 -6.84
N VAL A 36 -8.49 12.56 -7.94
CA VAL A 36 -9.06 12.86 -9.27
C VAL A 36 -10.58 12.72 -9.25
N LEU A 37 -11.12 11.68 -8.60
CA LEU A 37 -12.56 11.47 -8.50
C LEU A 37 -13.25 12.65 -7.77
N ALA A 38 -12.62 13.14 -6.69
CA ALA A 38 -13.11 14.32 -5.96
C ALA A 38 -13.02 15.61 -6.81
N GLU A 39 -11.93 15.81 -7.56
CA GLU A 39 -11.75 16.96 -8.46
C GLU A 39 -12.75 16.98 -9.63
N MET A 40 -13.23 15.80 -10.06
CA MET A 40 -14.24 15.66 -11.12
C MET A 40 -15.68 15.81 -10.59
N GLU A 41 -15.87 16.06 -9.29
CA GLU A 41 -17.18 16.15 -8.63
C GLU A 41 -18.11 14.96 -8.99
N THR A 42 -17.51 13.78 -9.18
CA THR A 42 -18.16 12.58 -9.73
C THR A 42 -18.10 11.42 -8.74
N GLY A 43 -19.07 10.52 -8.82
CA GLY A 43 -19.11 9.27 -8.04
C GLY A 43 -18.85 8.03 -8.90
N LEU A 44 -18.49 6.92 -8.26
CA LEU A 44 -18.29 5.63 -8.95
C LEU A 44 -19.53 5.17 -9.73
N ASP A 45 -20.74 5.54 -9.27
CA ASP A 45 -21.98 5.16 -9.95
C ASP A 45 -22.20 5.92 -11.26
N ALA A 46 -21.80 7.20 -11.33
CA ALA A 46 -21.88 7.98 -12.57
C ALA A 46 -20.88 7.47 -13.62
N LEU A 47 -19.70 7.01 -13.19
CA LEU A 47 -18.72 6.36 -14.06
C LEU A 47 -19.28 5.06 -14.68
N ARG A 48 -20.14 4.32 -13.99
CA ARG A 48 -20.68 3.05 -14.54
C ARG A 48 -21.59 3.23 -15.76
N THR A 49 -22.11 4.44 -15.98
CA THR A 49 -23.11 4.71 -17.03
C THR A 49 -22.58 5.54 -18.19
N ASP A 50 -21.37 6.10 -18.07
CA ASP A 50 -20.78 7.00 -19.07
C ASP A 50 -19.34 6.56 -19.38
N MET A 51 -19.16 5.96 -20.56
CA MET A 51 -17.87 5.41 -21.00
C MET A 51 -16.85 6.50 -21.30
N ASP A 52 -17.29 7.67 -21.77
CA ASP A 52 -16.40 8.80 -22.09
C ASP A 52 -15.89 9.42 -20.78
N LEU A 53 -16.76 9.53 -19.77
CA LEU A 53 -16.38 10.00 -18.44
C LEU A 53 -15.40 9.05 -17.75
N VAL A 54 -15.56 7.72 -17.89
CA VAL A 54 -14.60 6.75 -17.34
C VAL A 54 -13.26 6.85 -18.04
N ALA A 55 -13.26 6.96 -19.37
CA ALA A 55 -12.03 7.12 -20.15
C ALA A 55 -11.27 8.38 -19.70
N GLU A 56 -11.97 9.52 -19.60
CA GLU A 56 -11.39 10.77 -19.12
C GLU A 56 -10.85 10.64 -17.69
N TYR A 57 -11.62 10.03 -16.78
CA TYR A 57 -11.19 9.77 -15.42
C TYR A 57 -9.87 8.98 -15.39
N GLN A 58 -9.79 7.87 -16.12
CA GLN A 58 -8.58 7.04 -16.10
C GLN A 58 -7.37 7.75 -16.73
N GLU A 59 -7.57 8.53 -17.80
CA GLU A 59 -6.52 9.36 -18.40
C GLU A 59 -6.00 10.40 -17.40
N ARG A 60 -6.88 11.08 -16.67
CA ARG A 60 -6.51 12.04 -15.62
C ARG A 60 -5.77 11.37 -14.47
N VAL A 61 -6.20 10.17 -14.04
CA VAL A 61 -5.50 9.39 -13.00
C VAL A 61 -4.09 9.05 -13.45
N PHE A 62 -3.93 8.56 -14.68
CA PHE A 62 -2.60 8.24 -15.23
C PHE A 62 -1.71 9.50 -15.33
N ALA A 63 -2.22 10.58 -15.93
CA ALA A 63 -1.46 11.83 -16.05
C ALA A 63 -1.04 12.39 -14.69
N ARG A 64 -1.94 12.37 -13.70
CA ARG A 64 -1.64 12.84 -12.34
C ARG A 64 -0.64 11.94 -11.62
N GLN A 65 -0.74 10.62 -11.78
CA GLN A 65 0.25 9.68 -11.22
C GLN A 65 1.66 10.01 -11.75
N VAL A 66 1.80 10.14 -13.07
CA VAL A 66 3.08 10.49 -13.71
C VAL A 66 3.57 11.85 -13.20
N ALA A 67 2.72 12.87 -13.15
CA ALA A 67 3.10 14.21 -12.70
C ALA A 67 3.60 14.22 -11.25
N VAL A 68 2.90 13.55 -10.33
CA VAL A 68 3.28 13.49 -8.92
C VAL A 68 4.60 12.75 -8.72
N GLU A 69 4.84 11.67 -9.45
CA GLU A 69 6.12 10.96 -9.39
C GLU A 69 7.31 11.84 -9.81
N HIS A 70 7.13 12.67 -10.83
CA HIS A 70 8.18 13.59 -11.30
C HIS A 70 8.47 14.72 -10.30
N LEU A 71 7.50 15.13 -9.47
CA LEU A 71 7.71 16.16 -8.45
C LEU A 71 8.62 15.71 -7.29
N HIS A 72 8.85 14.41 -7.13
CA HIS A 72 9.62 13.86 -6.02
C HIS A 72 11.09 13.55 -6.36
N ASP A 73 11.64 14.13 -7.45
CA ASP A 73 13.04 14.00 -7.89
C ASP A 73 13.54 12.54 -7.87
N GLY A 74 12.64 11.61 -8.22
CA GLY A 74 12.88 10.19 -8.22
C GLY A 74 13.13 9.56 -6.84
N ARG A 75 12.89 10.23 -5.70
CA ARG A 75 13.02 9.66 -4.33
C ARG A 75 11.65 9.55 -3.65
N PHE A 76 10.97 8.43 -3.82
CA PHE A 76 9.64 8.20 -3.24
C PHE A 76 9.29 6.71 -3.10
N VAL A 77 8.21 6.46 -2.37
CA VAL A 77 7.48 5.20 -2.36
C VAL A 77 6.07 5.47 -2.89
N SER A 78 5.62 4.71 -3.89
CA SER A 78 4.32 4.89 -4.52
C SER A 78 3.37 3.73 -4.21
N ASP A 79 2.19 4.08 -3.71
CA ASP A 79 1.04 3.19 -3.60
C ASP A 79 0.27 3.24 -4.91
N ARG A 80 0.65 2.34 -5.84
CA ARG A 80 0.29 2.27 -7.28
C ARG A 80 1.34 2.84 -8.23
N ALA A 81 1.27 2.38 -9.47
CA ALA A 81 2.08 2.83 -10.61
C ALA A 81 1.20 2.76 -11.86
N PHE A 82 1.59 1.97 -12.87
CA PHE A 82 0.81 1.69 -14.08
C PHE A 82 -0.37 0.73 -13.86
N ASP A 83 -0.56 0.20 -12.66
CA ASP A 83 -1.64 -0.76 -12.36
C ASP A 83 -3.04 -0.14 -12.49
N ASN A 84 -3.15 1.19 -12.53
CA ASN A 84 -4.37 1.90 -12.95
C ASN A 84 -4.80 1.56 -14.40
N LEU A 85 -3.86 1.26 -15.31
CA LEU A 85 -4.18 0.92 -16.70
C LEU A 85 -4.83 -0.46 -16.84
N ALA A 86 -4.65 -1.36 -15.87
CA ALA A 86 -5.44 -2.59 -15.82
C ALA A 86 -6.94 -2.27 -15.65
N TYR A 87 -7.28 -1.18 -14.97
CA TYR A 87 -8.66 -0.72 -14.83
C TYR A 87 -9.17 0.00 -16.08
N VAL A 88 -8.29 0.62 -16.87
CA VAL A 88 -8.63 1.10 -18.22
C VAL A 88 -9.10 -0.08 -19.06
N ALA A 89 -8.30 -1.16 -19.15
CA ALA A 89 -8.66 -2.33 -19.93
C ALA A 89 -9.96 -3.03 -19.45
N GLU A 90 -10.25 -3.01 -18.15
CA GLU A 90 -11.47 -3.61 -17.59
C GLU A 90 -12.73 -2.74 -17.78
N HIS A 91 -12.59 -1.41 -17.73
CA HIS A 91 -13.75 -0.49 -17.59
C HIS A 91 -13.90 0.52 -18.73
N THR A 92 -13.03 0.50 -19.73
CA THR A 92 -13.05 1.47 -20.85
C THR A 92 -12.81 0.78 -22.19
N THR A 93 -13.00 1.54 -23.27
CA THR A 93 -12.72 1.10 -24.65
C THR A 93 -11.42 1.70 -25.22
N ASN A 94 -10.77 2.64 -24.51
CA ASN A 94 -9.60 3.39 -24.98
C ASN A 94 -8.26 2.76 -24.55
N ALA A 95 -8.25 1.59 -23.92
CA ALA A 95 -7.03 0.90 -23.46
C ALA A 95 -5.97 0.75 -24.54
N PHE A 96 -6.36 0.37 -25.76
CA PHE A 96 -5.44 0.24 -26.90
C PHE A 96 -4.74 1.56 -27.23
N ALA A 97 -5.46 2.67 -27.23
CA ALA A 97 -4.89 3.99 -27.53
C ALA A 97 -3.92 4.41 -26.43
N MET A 98 -4.32 4.28 -25.16
CA MET A 98 -3.46 4.64 -24.02
C MET A 98 -2.18 3.80 -23.95
N MET A 99 -2.28 2.48 -24.18
CA MET A 99 -1.11 1.58 -24.14
C MET A 99 -0.18 1.75 -25.36
N ASN A 100 -0.64 2.34 -26.45
CA ASN A 100 0.19 2.65 -27.62
C ASN A 100 0.77 4.07 -27.62
N ASP A 101 0.42 4.90 -26.63
CA ASP A 101 1.00 6.23 -26.46
C ASP A 101 2.50 6.12 -26.10
N GLN A 102 3.30 7.02 -26.67
CA GLN A 102 4.71 7.15 -26.31
C GLN A 102 4.89 7.47 -24.82
N ARG A 103 4.00 8.28 -24.24
CA ARG A 103 4.02 8.62 -22.81
C ARG A 103 3.94 7.38 -21.93
N PHE A 104 3.13 6.40 -22.33
CA PHE A 104 3.03 5.14 -21.61
C PHE A 104 4.31 4.32 -21.72
N ARG A 105 4.89 4.21 -22.91
CA ARG A 105 6.17 3.51 -23.12
C ARG A 105 7.30 4.11 -22.28
N ASP A 106 7.38 5.44 -22.26
CA ASP A 106 8.38 6.18 -21.48
C ASP A 106 8.17 5.96 -19.98
N TYR A 107 6.90 5.95 -19.53
CA TYR A 107 6.57 5.68 -18.13
C TYR A 107 6.89 4.24 -17.72
N MET A 108 6.59 3.23 -18.56
CA MET A 108 6.95 1.84 -18.26
C MET A 108 8.46 1.66 -18.16
N LYS A 109 9.23 2.32 -19.03
CA LYS A 109 10.68 2.36 -18.93
C LYS A 109 11.13 3.00 -17.62
N TRP A 110 10.54 4.14 -17.25
CA TRP A 110 10.80 4.81 -15.97
C TRP A 110 10.53 3.90 -14.75
N VAL A 111 9.42 3.16 -14.75
CA VAL A 111 9.09 2.20 -13.69
C VAL A 111 10.06 1.01 -13.68
N SER A 112 10.50 0.54 -14.84
CA SER A 112 11.42 -0.62 -14.96
C SER A 112 12.78 -0.40 -14.29
N GLU A 113 13.19 0.87 -14.15
CA GLU A 113 14.41 1.28 -13.48
C GLU A 113 14.20 1.53 -11.96
N GLY A 114 13.00 1.24 -11.44
CA GLY A 114 12.64 1.31 -10.02
C GLY A 114 12.67 -0.06 -9.35
N ILE A 115 12.40 -0.07 -8.04
CA ILE A 115 12.20 -1.31 -7.27
C ILE A 115 10.70 -1.59 -7.23
N VAL A 116 10.26 -2.69 -7.84
CA VAL A 116 8.84 -3.02 -7.95
C VAL A 116 8.49 -4.22 -7.09
N PHE A 117 7.51 -4.06 -6.21
CA PHE A 117 6.89 -5.13 -5.44
C PHE A 117 5.49 -5.38 -5.96
N PHE A 118 5.23 -6.61 -6.40
CA PHE A 118 3.93 -7.01 -6.93
C PHE A 118 3.15 -7.79 -5.87
N LEU A 119 2.14 -7.14 -5.27
CA LEU A 119 1.34 -7.75 -4.22
C LEU A 119 0.23 -8.60 -4.82
N ARG A 120 0.31 -9.90 -4.59
CA ARG A 120 -0.67 -10.86 -5.09
C ARG A 120 -1.92 -10.84 -4.21
N PRO A 121 -3.11 -10.98 -4.81
CA PRO A 121 -4.35 -11.02 -4.07
C PRO A 121 -4.49 -12.33 -3.29
N HIS A 122 -5.20 -12.25 -2.17
CA HIS A 122 -5.55 -13.40 -1.37
C HIS A 122 -6.99 -13.24 -0.88
N GLN A 123 -7.79 -14.31 -0.93
CA GLN A 123 -9.21 -14.25 -0.59
C GLN A 123 -9.46 -13.73 0.82
N SER A 124 -8.62 -14.10 1.79
CA SER A 124 -8.74 -13.61 3.18
C SER A 124 -8.52 -12.10 3.37
N LEU A 125 -7.94 -11.41 2.38
CA LEU A 125 -7.77 -9.96 2.39
C LEU A 125 -8.96 -9.23 1.76
N LEU A 126 -9.83 -9.95 1.05
CA LEU A 126 -11.08 -9.43 0.52
C LEU A 126 -12.08 -9.35 1.67
N LYS A 127 -12.09 -8.21 2.36
CA LYS A 127 -13.11 -7.90 3.38
C LYS A 127 -14.25 -7.16 2.72
N ASP A 128 -15.45 -7.68 2.91
CA ASP A 128 -16.69 -6.96 2.61
C ASP A 128 -16.81 -5.83 3.65
N ASP A 129 -16.51 -4.60 3.26
CA ASP A 129 -16.50 -3.46 4.19
C ASP A 129 -17.90 -2.84 4.38
N GLY A 130 -18.95 -3.51 3.89
CA GLY A 130 -20.35 -3.09 3.99
C GLY A 130 -20.68 -1.80 3.22
N VAL A 131 -19.67 -1.16 2.62
CA VAL A 131 -19.77 0.06 1.81
C VAL A 131 -19.52 -0.26 0.34
N ARG A 132 -18.69 -1.27 0.05
CA ARG A 132 -18.42 -1.76 -1.31
C ARG A 132 -19.27 -2.97 -1.63
N ALA A 133 -20.50 -2.74 -2.08
CA ALA A 133 -21.22 -3.77 -2.80
C ALA A 133 -20.36 -4.24 -4.01
N GLY A 134 -19.89 -5.50 -3.97
CA GLY A 134 -19.59 -6.26 -5.19
C GLY A 134 -18.18 -6.14 -5.79
N VAL A 135 -17.12 -6.14 -4.99
CA VAL A 135 -15.81 -6.53 -5.55
C VAL A 135 -15.80 -8.05 -5.75
N SER A 136 -16.04 -8.51 -6.98
CA SER A 136 -15.94 -9.93 -7.27
C SER A 136 -14.47 -10.38 -7.22
N TRP A 137 -14.24 -11.54 -6.61
CA TRP A 137 -12.92 -12.18 -6.63
C TRP A 137 -12.38 -12.35 -8.05
N ASP A 138 -13.26 -12.61 -9.01
CA ASP A 138 -12.90 -12.71 -10.43
C ASP A 138 -12.35 -11.40 -10.99
N SER A 139 -12.95 -10.25 -10.63
CA SER A 139 -12.42 -8.95 -11.04
C SER A 139 -11.03 -8.71 -10.45
N VAL A 140 -10.82 -9.07 -9.17
CA VAL A 140 -9.50 -8.99 -8.52
C VAL A 140 -8.46 -9.82 -9.27
N LEU A 141 -8.80 -11.04 -9.66
CA LEU A 141 -7.92 -11.94 -10.41
C LEU A 141 -7.65 -11.45 -11.84
N ARG A 142 -8.66 -10.89 -12.53
CA ARG A 142 -8.47 -10.27 -13.86
C ARG A 142 -7.48 -9.12 -13.80
N ILE A 143 -7.65 -8.20 -12.84
CA ILE A 143 -6.71 -7.10 -12.64
C ILE A 143 -5.30 -7.62 -12.28
N ASP A 144 -5.18 -8.61 -11.40
CA ASP A 144 -3.88 -9.24 -11.07
C ASP A 144 -3.18 -9.81 -12.31
N GLY A 145 -3.92 -10.55 -13.13
CA GLY A 145 -3.42 -11.12 -14.38
C GLY A 145 -2.96 -10.06 -15.39
N MET A 146 -3.73 -8.98 -15.53
CA MET A 146 -3.36 -7.85 -16.40
C MET A 146 -2.11 -7.11 -15.90
N VAL A 147 -1.99 -6.87 -14.60
CA VAL A 147 -0.78 -6.28 -14.02
C VAL A 147 0.44 -7.18 -14.25
N LYS A 148 0.29 -8.49 -14.04
CA LYS A 148 1.36 -9.46 -14.34
C LYS A 148 1.77 -9.41 -15.81
N LEU A 149 0.78 -9.43 -16.73
CA LEU A 149 1.05 -9.35 -18.16
C LEU A 149 1.82 -8.08 -18.51
N MET A 150 1.43 -6.92 -17.98
CA MET A 150 2.13 -5.65 -18.22
C MET A 150 3.56 -5.65 -17.65
N LEU A 151 3.79 -6.26 -16.48
CA LEU A 151 5.15 -6.41 -15.94
C LEU A 151 6.05 -7.20 -16.91
N GLU A 152 5.57 -8.36 -17.36
CA GLU A 152 6.30 -9.26 -18.24
C GLU A 152 6.51 -8.65 -19.64
N GLN A 153 5.46 -8.09 -20.24
CA GLN A 153 5.49 -7.49 -21.57
C GLN A 153 6.49 -6.34 -21.67
N HIS A 154 6.68 -5.58 -20.58
CA HIS A 154 7.58 -4.43 -20.54
C HIS A 154 8.94 -4.73 -19.89
N GLY A 155 9.22 -5.98 -19.54
CA GLY A 155 10.50 -6.38 -18.94
C GLY A 155 10.79 -5.71 -17.60
N VAL A 156 9.75 -5.40 -16.82
CA VAL A 156 9.90 -4.78 -15.50
C VAL A 156 10.31 -5.85 -14.50
N ALA A 157 11.47 -5.69 -13.87
CA ALA A 157 11.89 -6.58 -12.79
C ALA A 157 11.04 -6.33 -11.53
N TYR A 158 10.47 -7.39 -10.95
CA TYR A 158 9.62 -7.28 -9.77
C TYR A 158 9.82 -8.44 -8.79
N LEU A 159 9.51 -8.20 -7.51
CA LEU A 159 9.36 -9.25 -6.50
C LEU A 159 7.88 -9.52 -6.22
N PRO A 160 7.35 -10.73 -6.52
CA PRO A 160 6.00 -11.09 -6.09
C PRO A 160 5.93 -11.28 -4.57
N LEU A 161 4.92 -10.69 -3.94
CA LEU A 161 4.61 -10.83 -2.51
C LEU A 161 3.28 -11.56 -2.34
N GLU A 162 3.35 -12.86 -2.07
CA GLU A 162 2.18 -13.75 -1.96
C GLU A 162 1.68 -13.94 -0.54
N SER A 163 2.58 -13.87 0.45
CA SER A 163 2.22 -14.07 1.86
C SER A 163 1.13 -13.10 2.29
N VAL A 164 0.19 -13.55 3.12
CA VAL A 164 -0.77 -12.66 3.81
C VAL A 164 -0.16 -12.05 5.08
N SER A 165 0.93 -12.61 5.59
CA SER A 165 1.59 -12.15 6.81
C SER A 165 2.30 -10.82 6.55
N MET A 166 1.90 -9.79 7.29
CA MET A 166 2.57 -8.49 7.24
C MET A 166 4.05 -8.62 7.63
N GLN A 167 4.39 -9.51 8.56
CA GLN A 167 5.78 -9.75 8.97
C GLN A 167 6.63 -10.24 7.79
N GLU A 168 6.13 -11.23 7.04
CA GLU A 168 6.85 -11.79 5.89
C GLU A 168 6.98 -10.78 4.75
N ARG A 169 5.90 -10.02 4.47
CA ARG A 169 5.94 -8.92 3.49
C ARG A 169 7.00 -7.88 3.84
N VAL A 170 7.04 -7.45 5.11
CA VAL A 170 8.04 -6.49 5.58
C VAL A 170 9.45 -7.07 5.45
N ARG A 171 9.69 -8.31 5.89
CA ARG A 171 11.00 -8.97 5.77
C ARG A 171 11.47 -9.06 4.32
N ALA A 172 10.58 -9.43 3.39
CA ALA A 172 10.90 -9.52 1.97
C ALA A 172 11.29 -8.14 1.39
N VAL A 173 10.53 -7.10 1.73
CA VAL A 173 10.84 -5.72 1.33
C VAL A 173 12.17 -5.27 1.94
N GLU A 174 12.36 -5.40 3.25
CA GLU A 174 13.60 -4.99 3.92
C GLU A 174 14.82 -5.74 3.36
N PHE A 175 14.68 -7.02 3.00
CA PHE A 175 15.72 -7.81 2.35
C PHE A 175 16.14 -7.22 1.00
N VAL A 176 15.17 -6.94 0.11
CA VAL A 176 15.45 -6.33 -1.20
C VAL A 176 16.07 -4.96 -1.04
N LEU A 177 15.48 -4.10 -0.21
CA LEU A 177 15.97 -2.75 0.00
C LEU A 177 17.39 -2.76 0.58
N GLY A 178 17.69 -3.65 1.52
CA GLY A 178 19.04 -3.83 2.07
C GLY A 178 20.06 -4.24 1.01
N ARG A 179 19.69 -5.11 0.06
CA ARG A 179 20.56 -5.51 -1.08
C ARG A 179 20.76 -4.39 -2.09
N CYS A 180 19.82 -3.47 -2.20
CA CYS A 180 19.93 -2.26 -3.02
C CYS A 180 20.74 -1.13 -2.33
N GLY A 181 21.38 -1.40 -1.18
CA GLY A 181 22.16 -0.40 -0.43
C GLY A 181 21.30 0.61 0.34
N ILE A 182 20.02 0.31 0.54
CA ILE A 182 19.08 1.20 1.22
C ILE A 182 19.14 0.91 2.71
N THR A 183 19.91 1.72 3.41
CA THR A 183 20.01 1.65 4.86
C THR A 183 18.88 2.40 5.53
N LEU A 184 18.50 1.93 6.71
CA LEU A 184 17.61 2.67 7.58
C LEU A 184 18.23 4.03 7.92
N PRO A 185 17.44 5.10 8.03
CA PRO A 185 17.93 6.33 8.63
C PRO A 185 18.48 6.00 10.02
N VAL A 186 19.67 6.54 10.34
CA VAL A 186 20.28 6.40 11.67
C VAL A 186 19.21 6.75 12.69
N ALA A 187 18.89 5.80 13.58
CA ALA A 187 17.85 6.00 14.57
C ALA A 187 18.14 7.29 15.34
N LYS A 188 17.21 8.27 15.30
CA LYS A 188 17.21 9.30 16.33
C LYS A 188 17.15 8.56 17.67
N PRO A 189 17.99 8.91 18.66
CA PRO A 189 18.00 8.21 19.94
C PRO A 189 16.57 8.13 20.43
N ARG A 190 16.09 6.89 20.63
CA ARG A 190 14.80 6.63 21.25
C ARG A 190 14.81 7.48 22.51
N ARG A 191 13.86 8.42 22.63
CA ARG A 191 13.65 9.20 23.86
C ARG A 191 13.74 8.19 24.99
N ALA A 192 14.71 8.39 25.88
CA ALA A 192 15.08 7.40 26.90
C ALA A 192 13.79 6.79 27.44
N GLN A 193 13.59 5.49 27.22
CA GLN A 193 12.56 4.79 27.95
C GLN A 193 12.85 5.11 29.40
N THR A 194 11.92 5.79 30.07
CA THR A 194 11.94 5.88 31.51
C THR A 194 12.01 4.45 31.98
N LEU A 195 13.20 4.05 32.44
CA LEU A 195 13.39 2.78 33.11
C LEU A 195 12.31 2.76 34.20
N PRO A 196 11.49 1.69 34.30
CA PRO A 196 10.66 1.53 35.48
C PRO A 196 11.60 1.67 36.69
N PRO A 197 11.21 2.42 37.73
CA PRO A 197 12.07 2.63 38.89
C PRO A 197 12.55 1.27 39.36
N SER A 198 13.87 1.12 39.47
CA SER A 198 14.47 -0.05 40.10
C SER A 198 13.79 -0.21 41.45
N ILE A 199 13.06 -1.32 41.63
CA ILE A 199 12.57 -1.70 42.94
C ILE A 199 13.84 -1.89 43.77
N GLY A 200 14.12 -0.90 44.61
CA GLY A 200 15.19 -0.98 45.59
C GLY A 200 14.99 -2.23 46.45
N SER A 201 16.10 -2.78 46.91
CA SER A 201 16.17 -3.90 47.85
C SER A 201 15.05 -3.86 48.91
N PRO A 202 14.50 -5.02 49.31
CA PRO A 202 13.37 -5.08 50.22
C PRO A 202 13.81 -4.60 51.61
N GLY A 203 13.56 -3.34 51.92
CA GLY A 203 13.87 -2.78 53.23
C GLY A 203 13.97 -1.26 53.23
N GLU A 204 12.85 -0.57 53.01
CA GLU A 204 12.49 0.72 53.62
C GLU A 204 11.24 1.27 52.91
N VAL A 205 10.07 1.10 53.54
CA VAL A 205 8.85 1.80 53.15
C VAL A 205 8.71 3.01 54.07
N PRO A 206 8.74 4.26 53.56
CA PRO A 206 8.43 5.43 54.38
C PRO A 206 6.95 5.43 54.75
N PRO A 207 6.57 5.85 55.98
CA PRO A 207 5.18 5.86 56.39
C PRO A 207 4.47 7.04 55.73
N GLY A 208 3.57 6.78 54.75
CA GLY A 208 2.74 7.86 54.21
C GLY A 208 2.03 7.66 52.88
N LEU A 209 2.26 6.59 52.12
CA LEU A 209 1.55 6.37 50.85
C LEU A 209 0.91 4.97 50.80
N ARG A 210 -0.36 4.87 51.21
CA ARG A 210 -1.23 3.79 50.77
C ARG A 210 -1.89 4.22 49.47
N ALA A 211 -1.35 3.77 48.34
CA ALA A 211 -2.07 3.77 47.07
C ALA A 211 -2.25 2.31 46.65
N SER A 212 -3.51 1.90 46.53
CA SER A 212 -3.99 0.59 46.12
C SER A 212 -3.46 0.20 44.74
N ILE A 213 -2.92 -1.02 44.64
CA ILE A 213 -2.60 -1.67 43.37
C ILE A 213 -3.90 -2.25 42.83
N GLU A 214 -4.65 -1.46 42.07
CA GLU A 214 -5.71 -1.97 41.19
C GLU A 214 -5.58 -1.32 39.81
N SER A 215 -5.71 -2.17 38.78
CA SER A 215 -5.82 -1.88 37.35
C SER A 215 -4.53 -1.63 36.54
N TRP A 216 -3.90 -2.71 36.09
CA TRP A 216 -3.24 -2.76 34.78
C TRP A 216 -4.12 -3.61 33.85
N PRO A 217 -4.64 -3.09 32.72
CA PRO A 217 -5.53 -3.85 31.86
C PRO A 217 -4.70 -4.68 30.88
N TYR A 218 -4.32 -5.88 31.29
CA TYR A 218 -4.11 -6.98 30.34
C TYR A 218 -5.25 -7.99 30.56
N ALA A 219 -6.42 -7.67 30.02
CA ALA A 219 -7.45 -8.66 29.81
C ALA A 219 -7.02 -9.55 28.64
N LEU A 220 -6.38 -10.68 28.98
CA LEU A 220 -6.49 -11.90 28.20
C LEU A 220 -7.98 -12.25 28.21
N VAL A 221 -8.67 -12.08 27.08
CA VAL A 221 -10.00 -12.64 26.92
C VAL A 221 -9.81 -14.11 26.59
N ASP A 222 -10.20 -14.90 27.58
CA ASP A 222 -10.26 -16.35 27.59
C ASP A 222 -11.27 -16.86 26.54
N SER A 223 -10.93 -17.98 25.97
CA SER A 223 -11.78 -18.80 25.09
C SER A 223 -12.83 -19.52 25.93
N GLY A 224 -14.11 -19.39 25.56
CA GLY A 224 -15.18 -20.23 26.11
C GLY A 224 -16.56 -19.85 25.59
N ASP A 225 -17.09 -20.72 24.72
CA ASP A 225 -18.49 -21.14 24.52
C ASP A 225 -19.63 -20.14 24.71
N HIS A 226 -20.52 -20.07 23.70
CA HIS A 226 -21.95 -20.34 23.89
C HIS A 226 -22.65 -20.52 22.52
N GLU A 227 -23.15 -21.74 22.29
CA GLU A 227 -24.31 -22.02 21.44
C GLU A 227 -25.57 -21.35 22.04
N ALA A 228 -26.35 -20.69 21.17
CA ALA A 228 -27.81 -20.76 21.08
C ALA A 228 -28.26 -20.05 19.79
#